data_AF-A0A376FA04-F1
#
_entry.id   AF-A0A376FA04-F1
#
_cell.length_a   1.000
_cell.length_b   1.000
_cell.length_c   1.000
_cell.angle_alpha   90.00
_cell.angle_beta   90.00
_cell.angle_gamma   90.00
#
_symmetry.space_group_name_H-M   'P 1'
#
loop_
_entity.id
_entity.type
_entity.pdbx_description
1 polymer ?
#
loop_
_entity_poly.entity_id
_entity_poly.type
_entity_poly.pdbx_seq_one_letter_code
_entity_poly.pdbx_strand_id
1 'polypeptide(L)'
;MTWISGDAQNAEQVEAAASECSVIVHAVNPPGYRNWEQLVLPMLHNTINAAERNGALIVLPGTIYNYGPDAFPLLREDSPQDPITRKGAIRVQMENALSAYAQRGGKVLILRAGDFFGPLAGNNWFSQGLVKPGHPPKVIKNPGKPAQDISGLICRMSPKPLRHCWRGGMNSKRFPVSICVVTGILMGQR
;
A
#
# COMPACT_ATOMS: atom_id res chain seq x y z
N MET A 1 1.41 -18.49 -8.73
CA MET A 1 0.64 -17.22 -8.83
C MET A 1 -0.44 -17.45 -9.86
N THR A 2 -1.69 -17.17 -9.52
CA THR A 2 -2.84 -17.36 -10.40
C THR A 2 -3.37 -15.98 -10.77
N TRP A 3 -3.64 -15.78 -12.06
CA TRP A 3 -4.20 -14.52 -12.56
C TRP A 3 -5.70 -14.70 -12.80
N ILE A 4 -6.49 -13.78 -12.26
CA ILE A 4 -7.94 -13.71 -12.46
C ILE A 4 -8.21 -12.38 -13.14
N SER A 5 -8.86 -12.41 -14.29
CA SER A 5 -9.30 -11.19 -14.98
C SER A 5 -10.55 -10.65 -14.30
N GLY A 6 -10.60 -9.33 -14.06
CA GLY A 6 -11.77 -8.67 -13.49
C GLY A 6 -11.64 -7.16 -13.42
N ASP A 7 -12.75 -6.48 -13.13
CA ASP A 7 -12.86 -5.04 -12.91
C ASP A 7 -13.11 -4.74 -11.43
N ALA A 8 -12.24 -3.92 -10.82
CA ALA A 8 -12.38 -3.54 -9.42
C ALA A 8 -13.62 -2.66 -9.14
N GLN A 9 -14.26 -2.10 -10.17
CA GLN A 9 -15.55 -1.43 -10.05
C GLN A 9 -16.74 -2.39 -9.99
N ASN A 10 -16.55 -3.65 -10.39
CA ASN A 10 -17.58 -4.68 -10.32
C ASN A 10 -17.45 -5.47 -9.00
N ALA A 11 -18.42 -5.27 -8.11
CA ALA A 11 -18.42 -5.89 -6.78
C ALA A 11 -18.38 -7.43 -6.83
N GLU A 12 -19.15 -8.04 -7.74
CA GLU A 12 -19.23 -9.51 -7.87
C GLU A 12 -17.90 -10.10 -8.34
N GLN A 13 -17.22 -9.42 -9.27
CA GLN A 13 -15.91 -9.86 -9.75
C GLN A 13 -14.83 -9.73 -8.67
N VAL A 14 -14.88 -8.68 -7.85
CA VAL A 14 -13.98 -8.52 -6.71
C VAL A 14 -14.24 -9.59 -5.65
N GLU A 15 -15.51 -9.88 -5.34
CA GLU A 15 -15.90 -10.93 -4.40
C GLU A 15 -15.43 -12.31 -4.88
N ALA A 16 -15.69 -12.66 -6.14
CA ALA A 16 -15.26 -13.92 -6.72
C ALA A 16 -13.74 -14.06 -6.70
N ALA A 17 -12.99 -13.01 -7.04
CA ALA A 17 -11.53 -13.00 -7.03
C ALA A 17 -10.92 -13.04 -5.62
N ALA A 18 -11.66 -12.54 -4.62
CA ALA A 18 -11.25 -12.54 -3.21
C ALA A 18 -11.68 -13.80 -2.45
N SER A 19 -12.50 -14.67 -3.07
CA SER A 19 -12.96 -15.91 -2.45
C SER A 19 -11.78 -16.73 -1.92
N GLU A 20 -11.94 -17.29 -0.71
CA GLU A 20 -10.91 -18.04 0.02
C GLU A 20 -9.62 -17.27 0.35
N CYS A 21 -9.57 -15.94 0.16
CA CYS A 21 -8.39 -15.14 0.46
C CYS A 21 -8.35 -14.69 1.92
N SER A 22 -7.26 -15.00 2.62
CA SER A 22 -7.02 -14.52 3.98
C SER A 22 -6.54 -13.06 4.02
N VAL A 23 -5.96 -12.57 2.92
CA VAL A 23 -5.45 -11.21 2.77
C VAL A 23 -5.82 -10.66 1.38
N ILE A 24 -6.28 -9.42 1.34
CA ILE A 24 -6.55 -8.66 0.11
C ILE A 24 -5.65 -7.42 0.11
N VAL A 25 -4.72 -7.35 -0.82
CA VAL A 25 -3.88 -6.16 -1.05
C VAL A 25 -4.59 -5.26 -2.06
N HIS A 26 -5.10 -4.12 -1.60
CA HIS A 26 -5.75 -3.13 -2.45
C HIS A 26 -4.70 -2.24 -3.13
N ALA A 27 -4.21 -2.68 -4.29
CA ALA A 27 -3.17 -2.00 -5.08
C ALA A 27 -3.67 -1.55 -6.46
N VAL A 28 -4.99 -1.46 -6.63
CA VAL A 28 -5.63 -1.05 -7.88
C VAL A 28 -5.74 0.47 -7.97
N ASN A 29 -5.46 0.98 -9.16
CA ASN A 29 -5.80 2.34 -9.53
C ASN A 29 -6.60 2.28 -10.83
N PRO A 30 -7.48 3.25 -11.09
CA PRO A 30 -8.23 3.30 -12.34
C PRO A 30 -7.28 3.47 -13.53
N PRO A 31 -7.64 2.96 -14.72
CA PRO A 31 -6.78 2.97 -15.90
C PRO A 31 -6.24 4.37 -16.22
N GLY A 32 -4.92 4.48 -16.34
CA GLY A 32 -4.24 5.75 -16.62
C GLY A 32 -4.49 6.85 -15.58
N TYR A 33 -4.93 6.52 -14.36
CA TYR A 33 -5.32 7.46 -13.30
C TYR A 33 -6.45 8.41 -13.69
N ARG A 34 -7.22 8.09 -14.75
CA ARG A 34 -8.35 8.90 -15.19
C ARG A 34 -9.52 8.75 -14.23
N ASN A 35 -10.24 9.85 -13.99
CA ASN A 35 -11.41 9.89 -13.09
C ASN A 35 -11.12 9.30 -11.70
N TRP A 36 -9.87 9.41 -11.24
CA TRP A 36 -9.39 8.73 -10.03
C TRP A 36 -10.27 9.02 -8.82
N GLU A 37 -10.71 10.26 -8.71
CA GLU A 37 -11.51 10.73 -7.61
C GLU A 37 -12.91 10.13 -7.56
N GLN A 38 -13.51 9.87 -8.72
CA GLN A 38 -14.82 9.24 -8.80
C GLN A 38 -14.73 7.73 -8.55
N LEU A 39 -13.61 7.11 -8.95
CA LEU A 39 -13.51 5.66 -9.04
C LEU A 39 -12.84 5.00 -7.83
N VAL A 40 -11.92 5.69 -7.14
CA VAL A 40 -11.11 5.04 -6.11
C VAL A 40 -11.92 4.60 -4.89
N LEU A 41 -12.89 5.40 -4.43
CA LEU A 41 -13.74 5.06 -3.30
C LEU A 41 -14.69 3.89 -3.61
N PRO A 42 -15.40 3.86 -4.75
CA PRO A 42 -16.17 2.67 -5.16
C PRO A 42 -15.33 1.39 -5.21
N MET A 43 -14.13 1.44 -5.81
CA MET A 43 -13.23 0.27 -5.85
C MET A 43 -12.80 -0.19 -4.45
N LEU A 44 -12.52 0.76 -3.55
CA LEU A 44 -12.21 0.46 -2.15
C LEU A 44 -13.42 -0.16 -1.42
N HIS A 45 -14.63 0.37 -1.63
CA HIS A 45 -15.84 -0.19 -1.03
C HIS A 45 -16.10 -1.62 -1.49
N ASN A 46 -15.88 -1.94 -2.77
CA ASN A 46 -15.97 -3.32 -3.27
C ASN A 46 -14.96 -4.24 -2.56
N THR A 47 -13.75 -3.74 -2.29
CA THR A 47 -12.73 -4.45 -1.52
C THR A 47 -13.16 -4.69 -0.07
N ILE A 48 -13.74 -3.67 0.59
CA ILE A 48 -14.26 -3.77 1.95
C ILE A 48 -15.38 -4.81 2.02
N ASN A 49 -16.33 -4.78 1.08
CA ASN A 49 -17.43 -5.73 1.02
C ASN A 49 -16.93 -7.17 0.86
N ALA A 50 -15.95 -7.39 -0.01
CA ALA A 50 -15.34 -8.72 -0.18
C ALA A 50 -14.59 -9.18 1.08
N ALA A 51 -13.85 -8.28 1.74
CA ALA A 51 -13.15 -8.60 2.98
C ALA A 51 -14.11 -8.91 4.14
N GLU A 52 -15.21 -8.18 4.24
CA GLU A 52 -16.26 -8.36 5.25
C GLU A 52 -16.91 -9.74 5.12
N ARG A 53 -17.17 -10.21 3.91
CA ARG A 53 -17.71 -11.56 3.64
C ARG A 53 -16.71 -12.67 3.93
N ASN A 54 -15.43 -12.45 3.61
CA ASN A 54 -14.40 -13.48 3.68
C ASN A 54 -13.63 -13.48 5.02
N GLY A 55 -13.86 -12.49 5.89
CA GLY A 55 -13.09 -12.28 7.11
C GLY A 55 -11.61 -11.93 6.87
N ALA A 56 -11.31 -11.41 5.66
CA ALA A 56 -9.96 -11.17 5.15
C ALA A 56 -9.33 -9.91 5.73
N LEU A 57 -8.00 -9.89 5.85
CA LEU A 57 -7.24 -8.68 6.12
C LEU A 57 -7.14 -7.82 4.85
N ILE A 58 -7.53 -6.55 4.93
CA ILE A 58 -7.23 -5.57 3.89
C ILE A 58 -5.86 -4.94 4.16
N VAL A 59 -4.98 -4.97 3.17
CA VAL A 59 -3.73 -4.20 3.17
C VAL A 59 -3.87 -3.06 2.17
N LEU A 60 -3.75 -1.83 2.64
CA LEU A 60 -3.69 -0.63 1.80
C LEU A 60 -2.26 -0.06 1.82
N PRO A 61 -1.57 -0.04 0.67
CA PRO A 61 -0.41 0.82 0.47
C PRO A 61 -0.87 2.29 0.50
N GLY A 62 -0.77 2.92 1.67
CA GLY A 62 -1.17 4.30 1.93
C GLY A 62 -0.11 5.31 1.50
N THR A 63 -0.40 6.60 1.67
CA THR A 63 0.49 7.70 1.25
C THR A 63 0.67 8.72 2.37
N ILE A 64 1.71 9.54 2.30
CA ILE A 64 1.85 10.72 3.17
C ILE A 64 1.02 11.94 2.71
N TYR A 65 0.27 11.84 1.60
CA TYR A 65 -0.49 12.98 1.05
C TYR A 65 -1.73 13.35 1.89
N ASN A 66 -2.02 12.55 2.91
CA ASN A 66 -3.09 12.77 3.86
C ASN A 66 -2.80 13.91 4.83
N TYR A 67 -1.53 14.30 4.97
CA TYR A 67 -1.06 15.24 5.97
C TYR A 67 -0.92 16.66 5.40
N GLY A 68 -1.25 17.66 6.22
CA GLY A 68 -1.00 19.06 5.95
C GLY A 68 0.36 19.53 6.45
N PRO A 69 0.75 20.79 6.16
CA PRO A 69 2.00 21.41 6.65
C PRO A 69 2.17 21.38 8.18
N ASP A 70 1.06 21.33 8.91
CA ASP A 70 0.96 21.28 10.37
C ASP A 70 1.55 20.00 11.00
N ALA A 71 1.60 18.90 10.25
CA ALA A 71 2.15 17.63 10.71
C ALA A 71 3.66 17.46 10.43
N PHE A 72 4.28 18.39 9.69
CA PHE A 72 5.71 18.34 9.35
C PHE A 72 6.57 19.05 10.40
N PRO A 73 7.89 18.71 10.51
CA PRO A 73 8.69 17.86 9.63
C PRO A 73 8.70 16.37 9.99
N LEU A 74 8.12 15.96 11.12
CA LEU A 74 8.15 14.59 11.60
C LEU A 74 6.73 14.04 11.76
N LEU A 75 6.34 13.18 10.82
CA LEU A 75 5.05 12.49 10.85
C LEU A 75 5.05 11.35 11.86
N ARG A 76 3.93 11.19 12.56
CA ARG A 76 3.61 10.06 13.42
C ARG A 76 2.32 9.40 12.93
N GLU A 77 2.08 8.17 13.35
CA GLU A 77 0.86 7.43 13.00
C GLU A 77 -0.41 8.13 13.49
N ASP A 78 -0.30 8.89 14.60
CA ASP A 78 -1.33 9.68 15.26
C ASP A 78 -1.38 11.16 14.82
N SER A 79 -0.52 11.59 13.88
CA SER A 79 -0.56 12.95 13.36
C SER A 79 -1.93 13.28 12.73
N PRO A 80 -2.44 14.52 12.89
CA PRO A 80 -3.67 14.96 12.24
C PRO A 80 -3.60 14.82 10.72
N GLN A 81 -4.67 14.29 10.13
CA GLN A 81 -4.78 14.18 8.67
C GLN A 81 -5.56 15.37 8.11
N ASP A 82 -4.90 16.53 8.00
CA ASP A 82 -5.47 17.80 7.55
C ASP A 82 -4.93 18.21 6.15
N PRO A 83 -5.32 17.50 5.08
CA PRO A 83 -4.75 17.71 3.76
C PRO A 83 -5.23 19.02 3.12
N ILE A 84 -4.31 19.77 2.53
CA ILE A 84 -4.61 21.00 1.76
C ILE A 84 -4.85 20.74 0.26
N THR A 85 -4.93 19.48 -0.16
CA THR A 85 -5.12 19.09 -1.55
C THR A 85 -6.32 18.17 -1.73
N ARG A 86 -6.97 18.26 -2.90
CA ARG A 86 -8.09 17.39 -3.28
C ARG A 86 -7.72 15.91 -3.24
N LYS A 87 -6.54 15.55 -3.76
CA LYS A 87 -6.00 14.19 -3.70
C LYS A 87 -5.80 13.71 -2.27
N GLY A 88 -5.24 14.56 -1.40
CA GLY A 88 -5.07 14.27 0.02
C GLY A 88 -6.40 14.03 0.73
N ALA A 89 -7.40 14.89 0.49
CA ALA A 89 -8.74 14.74 1.07
C ALA A 89 -9.39 13.40 0.70
N ILE A 90 -9.20 12.91 -0.53
CA ILE A 90 -9.70 11.59 -0.93
C ILE A 90 -8.94 10.46 -0.24
N ARG A 91 -7.63 10.59 -0.02
CA ARG A 91 -6.85 9.60 0.75
C ARG A 91 -7.33 9.52 2.20
N VAL A 92 -7.65 10.65 2.82
CA VAL A 92 -8.27 10.68 4.15
C VAL A 92 -9.63 9.98 4.13
N GLN A 93 -10.48 10.23 3.12
CA GLN A 93 -11.75 9.53 2.97
C GLN A 93 -11.58 8.01 2.84
N MET A 94 -10.60 7.55 2.07
CA MET A 94 -10.28 6.12 1.95
C MET A 94 -9.89 5.50 3.30
N GLU A 95 -9.00 6.16 4.04
CA GLU A 95 -8.57 5.65 5.36
C GLU A 95 -9.68 5.72 6.40
N ASN A 96 -10.55 6.72 6.35
CA ASN A 96 -11.74 6.80 7.20
C ASN A 96 -12.72 5.65 6.93
N ALA A 97 -12.95 5.30 5.66
CA ALA A 97 -13.79 4.16 5.29
C ALA A 97 -13.22 2.83 5.83
N LEU A 98 -11.90 2.66 5.75
CA LEU A 98 -11.20 1.51 6.33
C LEU A 98 -11.23 1.50 7.86
N SER A 99 -11.08 2.66 8.50
CA SER A 99 -11.21 2.80 9.96
C SER A 99 -12.63 2.42 10.40
N ALA A 100 -13.65 2.88 9.70
CA ALA A 100 -15.05 2.51 9.97
C ALA A 100 -15.30 1.00 9.78
N TYR A 101 -14.60 0.35 8.85
CA TYR A 101 -14.61 -1.11 8.71
C TYR A 101 -13.91 -1.82 9.87
N ALA A 102 -12.74 -1.33 10.29
CA ALA A 102 -12.03 -1.89 11.43
C ALA A 102 -12.84 -1.76 12.74
N GLN A 103 -13.50 -0.62 12.96
CA GLN A 103 -14.32 -0.36 14.16
C GLN A 103 -15.50 -1.34 14.31
N ARG A 104 -16.02 -1.88 13.21
CA ARG A 104 -17.09 -2.90 13.22
C ARG A 104 -16.57 -4.34 13.17
N GLY A 105 -15.28 -4.57 13.42
CA GLY A 105 -14.67 -5.90 13.54
C GLY A 105 -13.84 -6.34 12.33
N GLY A 106 -13.71 -5.50 11.31
CA GLY A 106 -12.84 -5.73 10.16
C GLY A 106 -11.36 -5.72 10.50
N LYS A 107 -10.52 -6.28 9.60
CA LYS A 107 -9.06 -6.29 9.74
C LYS A 107 -8.43 -5.42 8.68
N VAL A 108 -7.65 -4.43 9.09
CA VAL A 108 -6.98 -3.48 8.20
C VAL A 108 -5.53 -3.28 8.60
N LEU A 109 -4.65 -3.22 7.61
CA LEU A 109 -3.28 -2.74 7.74
C LEU A 109 -3.04 -1.65 6.69
N ILE A 110 -2.71 -0.43 7.14
CA ILE A 110 -2.34 0.68 6.26
C ILE A 110 -0.82 0.90 6.38
N LEU A 111 -0.10 0.76 5.29
CA LEU A 111 1.32 1.10 5.21
C LEU A 111 1.44 2.50 4.60
N ARG A 112 1.55 3.54 5.41
CA ARG A 112 1.76 4.91 4.91
C ARG A 112 3.23 5.11 4.57
N ALA A 113 3.52 5.27 3.29
CA ALA A 113 4.86 5.56 2.80
C ALA A 113 4.90 6.89 2.06
N GLY A 114 6.09 7.52 2.06
CA GLY A 114 6.41 8.62 1.17
C GLY A 114 6.67 8.13 -0.24
N ASP A 115 7.75 8.61 -0.85
CA ASP A 115 8.21 8.08 -2.12
C ASP A 115 8.99 6.76 -1.94
N PHE A 116 9.07 5.94 -2.98
CA PHE A 116 9.73 4.64 -2.98
C PHE A 116 10.80 4.56 -4.07
N PHE A 117 11.74 3.62 -3.95
CA PHE A 117 12.84 3.45 -4.91
C PHE A 117 13.20 1.98 -5.09
N GLY A 118 13.78 1.65 -6.24
CA GLY A 118 14.20 0.28 -6.53
C GLY A 118 14.44 0.05 -8.03
N PRO A 119 14.98 -1.12 -8.40
CA PRO A 119 15.37 -1.43 -9.78
C PRO A 119 14.21 -1.37 -10.79
N LEU A 120 12.97 -1.53 -10.33
CA LEU A 120 11.75 -1.47 -11.14
C LEU A 120 10.84 -0.27 -10.77
N ALA A 121 11.33 0.66 -9.95
CA ALA A 121 10.56 1.85 -9.62
C ALA A 121 10.55 2.79 -10.83
N GLY A 122 9.37 3.00 -11.41
CA GLY A 122 9.15 3.94 -12.51
C GLY A 122 8.38 5.17 -12.04
N ASN A 123 8.62 6.31 -12.71
CA ASN A 123 7.83 7.53 -12.61
C ASN A 123 7.58 8.07 -11.19
N ASN A 124 8.63 8.15 -10.39
CA ASN A 124 8.58 8.84 -9.10
C ASN A 124 9.76 9.82 -8.93
N TRP A 125 9.50 10.88 -8.18
CA TRP A 125 10.42 12.02 -8.08
C TRP A 125 11.72 11.63 -7.37
N PHE A 126 11.63 10.77 -6.36
CA PHE A 126 12.78 10.29 -5.60
C PHE A 126 13.77 9.51 -6.47
N SER A 127 13.29 8.66 -7.39
CA SER A 127 14.16 7.92 -8.32
C SER A 127 14.73 8.80 -9.43
N GLN A 128 14.11 9.94 -9.74
CA GLN A 128 14.62 10.87 -10.75
C GLN A 128 15.69 11.81 -10.19
N GLY A 129 15.61 12.18 -8.90
CA GLY A 129 16.52 13.16 -8.29
C GLY A 129 17.60 12.59 -7.36
N LEU A 130 17.37 11.43 -6.72
CA LEU A 130 18.16 11.00 -5.56
C LEU A 130 18.74 9.58 -5.67
N VAL A 131 18.29 8.78 -6.64
CA VAL A 131 18.71 7.37 -6.81
C VAL A 131 19.14 7.11 -8.25
N LYS A 132 20.23 6.36 -8.43
CA LYS A 132 20.66 5.91 -9.76
C LYS A 132 19.66 4.86 -10.29
N PRO A 133 19.06 5.05 -11.49
CA PRO A 133 18.11 4.08 -12.04
C PRO A 133 18.70 2.68 -12.26
N GLY A 134 17.83 1.66 -12.23
CA GLY A 134 18.13 0.28 -12.64
C GLY A 134 18.98 -0.55 -11.68
N HIS A 135 19.38 -0.01 -10.52
CA HIS A 135 20.19 -0.72 -9.53
C HIS A 135 19.58 -0.57 -8.14
N PRO A 136 19.67 -1.59 -7.26
CA PRO A 136 19.38 -1.42 -5.84
C PRO A 136 20.30 -0.32 -5.28
N PRO A 137 19.76 0.77 -4.69
CA PRO A 137 20.60 1.85 -4.18
C PRO A 137 21.45 1.35 -3.02
N LYS A 138 22.75 1.64 -3.10
CA LYS A 138 23.71 1.39 -2.00
C LYS A 138 23.90 2.61 -1.10
N VAL A 139 23.54 3.80 -1.60
CA VAL A 139 23.72 5.10 -0.93
C VAL A 139 22.53 5.98 -1.31
N ILE A 140 21.93 6.65 -0.32
CA ILE A 140 20.95 7.73 -0.54
C ILE A 140 21.59 9.01 -0.02
N LYS A 141 21.66 10.04 -0.87
CA LYS A 141 22.20 11.34 -0.48
C LYS A 141 21.04 12.24 -0.05
N ASN A 142 21.10 12.78 1.17
CA ASN A 142 20.16 13.80 1.63
C ASN A 142 20.82 15.18 1.45
N PRO A 143 20.39 16.02 0.49
CA PRO A 143 21.04 17.31 0.24
C PRO A 143 20.76 18.37 1.32
N GLY A 144 19.77 18.16 2.21
CA GLY A 144 19.39 19.12 3.26
C GLY A 144 20.09 18.95 4.62
N LYS A 145 20.92 17.91 4.79
CA LYS A 145 21.74 17.65 6.00
C LYS A 145 23.07 17.00 5.59
N PRO A 146 24.18 17.17 6.33
CA PRO A 146 25.40 16.40 6.05
C PRO A 146 25.09 14.90 6.06
N ALA A 147 25.75 14.14 5.17
CA ALA A 147 25.42 12.75 4.86
C ALA A 147 25.24 11.91 6.14
N GLN A 148 24.05 11.33 6.31
CA GLN A 148 23.76 10.43 7.42
C GLN A 148 23.86 8.99 6.92
N ASP A 149 24.52 8.14 7.72
CA ASP A 149 24.54 6.71 7.48
C ASP A 149 23.14 6.12 7.74
N ILE A 150 22.41 5.85 6.66
CA ILE A 150 21.08 5.24 6.69
C ILE A 150 21.11 3.73 6.49
N SER A 151 22.27 3.08 6.62
CA SER A 151 22.39 1.62 6.45
C SER A 151 21.55 0.82 7.47
N GLY A 152 20.99 1.49 8.49
CA GLY A 152 19.95 0.98 9.40
C GLY A 152 18.49 1.43 9.11
N LEU A 153 18.28 2.42 8.23
CA LEU A 153 16.95 2.92 7.80
C LEU A 153 16.46 2.24 6.52
N ILE A 154 17.39 1.73 5.71
CA ILE A 154 17.05 0.77 4.66
C ILE A 154 16.62 -0.51 5.38
N CYS A 155 15.32 -0.79 5.40
CA CYS A 155 14.84 -2.13 5.68
C CYS A 155 15.58 -3.05 4.70
N ARG A 156 16.58 -3.79 5.20
CA ARG A 156 17.39 -4.70 4.37
C ARG A 156 16.41 -5.70 3.78
N MET A 157 16.00 -5.46 2.54
CA MET A 157 15.42 -6.51 1.71
C MET A 157 16.56 -7.49 1.44
N SER A 158 16.77 -8.37 2.40
CA SER A 158 17.73 -9.46 2.32
C SER A 158 17.34 -10.32 1.12
N PRO A 159 18.28 -10.67 0.22
CA PRO A 159 18.00 -11.57 -0.89
C PRO A 159 17.84 -13.04 -0.45
N LYS A 160 17.77 -13.30 0.87
CA LYS A 160 17.59 -14.64 1.44
C LYS A 160 16.19 -14.76 2.05
N PRO A 161 15.53 -15.93 1.92
CA PRO A 161 14.19 -16.15 2.47
C PRO A 161 14.22 -15.90 3.98
N LEU A 162 13.42 -14.94 4.44
CA LEU A 162 13.29 -14.55 5.84
C LEU A 162 12.78 -15.73 6.67
N ARG A 163 13.72 -16.53 7.21
CA ARG A 163 13.49 -17.30 8.42
C ARG A 163 14.03 -16.45 9.57
N HIS A 164 13.14 -16.15 10.51
CA HIS A 164 13.42 -15.66 11.87
C HIS A 164 13.56 -14.14 12.04
N CYS A 165 12.43 -13.49 12.30
CA CYS A 165 12.33 -12.49 13.36
C CYS A 165 10.88 -12.43 13.88
N TRP A 166 10.52 -13.40 14.72
CA TRP A 166 9.42 -13.27 15.69
C TRP A 166 9.81 -14.12 16.90
N ARG A 167 10.37 -13.48 17.95
CA ARG A 167 10.46 -14.11 19.28
C ARG A 167 9.18 -13.77 20.04
N GLY A 168 8.15 -14.51 19.73
CA GLY A 168 6.93 -14.66 20.50
C GLY A 168 6.52 -16.11 20.38
N GLY A 169 6.46 -16.84 21.51
CA GLY A 169 6.11 -18.25 21.50
C GLY A 169 4.68 -18.44 21.04
N MET A 170 4.50 -18.85 19.77
CA MET A 170 3.27 -19.48 19.30
C MET A 170 3.66 -20.71 18.51
N ASN A 171 3.14 -21.85 18.99
CA ASN A 171 3.26 -23.17 18.38
C ASN A 171 3.03 -23.08 16.87
N SER A 172 4.06 -23.42 16.08
CA SER A 172 4.05 -23.32 14.63
C SER A 172 3.18 -24.42 14.01
N LYS A 173 1.87 -24.22 13.99
CA LYS A 173 0.99 -24.83 12.98
C LYS A 173 1.07 -23.93 11.75
N ARG A 174 1.63 -24.42 10.64
CA ARG A 174 1.59 -23.72 9.36
C ARG A 174 0.13 -23.63 8.92
N PHE A 175 -0.47 -22.46 9.05
CA PHE A 175 -1.75 -22.15 8.41
C PHE A 175 -1.45 -21.69 6.97
N PRO A 176 -2.11 -22.24 5.94
CA PRO A 176 -1.99 -21.72 4.58
C PRO A 176 -2.60 -20.30 4.55
N VAL A 177 -1.78 -19.28 4.28
CA VAL A 177 -2.26 -17.90 4.08
C VAL A 177 -2.37 -17.67 2.57
N SER A 178 -3.58 -17.45 2.09
CA SER A 178 -3.89 -17.05 0.71
C SER A 178 -3.90 -15.53 0.58
N ILE A 179 -3.24 -15.00 -0.45
CA ILE A 179 -3.14 -13.55 -0.72
C ILE A 179 -3.71 -13.28 -2.11
N CYS A 180 -4.69 -12.39 -2.19
CA CYS A 180 -5.12 -11.78 -3.44
C CYS A 180 -4.57 -10.35 -3.53
N VAL A 181 -4.05 -9.98 -4.70
CA VAL A 181 -3.65 -8.61 -4.98
C VAL A 181 -4.61 -8.08 -6.03
N VAL A 182 -5.44 -7.12 -5.63
CA VAL A 182 -6.30 -6.41 -6.57
C VAL A 182 -5.41 -5.38 -7.24
N THR A 183 -4.94 -5.67 -8.45
CA THR A 183 -4.12 -4.76 -9.26
C THR A 183 -4.90 -4.32 -10.50
N GLY A 184 -4.77 -3.05 -10.89
CA GLY A 184 -5.22 -2.57 -12.19
C GLY A 184 -4.19 -2.96 -13.25
N ILE A 185 -4.66 -3.41 -14.41
CA ILE A 185 -3.84 -3.71 -15.59
C ILE A 185 -2.95 -2.51 -15.90
N LEU A 186 -1.64 -2.63 -15.65
CA LEU A 186 -0.63 -1.83 -16.35
C LEU A 186 -0.58 -2.36 -17.78
N MET A 187 -1.30 -1.70 -18.69
CA MET A 187 -1.05 -1.86 -20.11
C MET A 187 0.38 -1.37 -20.40
N GLY A 188 1.23 -2.29 -20.83
CA GLY A 188 2.33 -2.00 -21.75
C GLY A 188 3.70 -1.66 -21.13
N GLN A 189 4.49 -2.68 -20.85
CA GLN A 189 5.86 -2.75 -21.36
C GLN A 189 6.07 -4.18 -21.87
N ARG A 190 6.17 -4.33 -23.19
CA ARG A 190 6.92 -5.42 -23.81
C ARG A 190 8.42 -5.15 -23.58
#